data_AF-A0A927F2Z2-F1
#
_entry.id   AF-A0A927F2Z2-F1
#
_cell.length_a   1.000
_cell.length_b   1.000
_cell.length_c   1.000
_cell.angle_alpha   90.00
_cell.angle_beta   90.00
_cell.angle_gamma   90.00
#
_symmetry.space_group_name_H-M   'P 1'
#
loop_
_entity.id
_entity.type
_entity.pdbx_description
1 polymer ?
#
loop_
_entity_poly.entity_id
_entity_poly.type
_entity_poly.pdbx_seq_one_letter_code
_entity_poly.pdbx_strand_id
1 'polypeptide(L)' 'MTHPARPRMRHCPNCDGFPTVHITTGHHRPDGTRATLRVTCRTCHGTGLVRLSAPTPLASGAARD' A
#
# COMPACT_ATOMS: atom_id res chain seq x y z
N MET A 1 -5.99 20.88 25.52
CA MET A 1 -5.36 19.58 25.20
C MET A 1 -5.31 19.44 23.68
N THR A 2 -4.12 19.33 23.09
CA THR A 2 -3.95 19.10 21.64
C THR A 2 -3.76 17.60 21.40
N HIS A 3 -4.59 16.99 20.54
CA HIS A 3 -4.41 15.59 20.14
C HIS A 3 -3.48 15.50 18.92
N PRO A 4 -2.50 14.59 18.90
CA PRO A 4 -1.70 14.37 17.70
C PRO A 4 -2.58 13.85 16.57
N ALA A 5 -2.53 14.50 15.41
CA ALA A 5 -3.25 14.05 14.24
C ALA A 5 -2.68 12.68 13.80
N ARG A 6 -3.53 11.66 13.75
CA ARG A 6 -3.11 10.35 13.24
C ARG A 6 -2.77 10.46 11.75
N PRO A 7 -1.70 9.79 11.29
CA PRO A 7 -1.34 9.80 9.87
C PRO A 7 -2.46 9.21 9.03
N ARG A 8 -2.84 9.90 7.96
CA ARG A 8 -3.84 9.42 7.02
C ARG A 8 -3.21 8.34 6.14
N MET A 9 -3.85 7.17 6.04
CA MET A 9 -3.42 6.07 5.18
C MET A 9 -4.28 6.03 3.92
N ARG A 10 -3.72 5.53 2.81
CA ARG A 10 -4.42 5.28 1.54
C ARG A 10 -4.03 3.90 1.02
N HIS A 11 -4.89 3.30 0.19
CA HIS A 11 -4.51 2.09 -0.55
C HIS A 11 -3.24 2.35 -1.35
N CYS A 12 -2.34 1.37 -1.33
CA CYS A 12 -1.13 1.42 -2.11
C CYS A 12 -1.48 1.43 -3.61
N PRO A 13 -1.05 2.44 -4.39
CA PRO A 13 -1.40 2.56 -5.81
C PRO A 13 -0.77 1.47 -6.69
N ASN A 14 0.25 0.77 -6.18
CA ASN A 14 0.92 -0.27 -6.95
C ASN A 14 0.23 -1.63 -6.85
N CYS A 15 -0.59 -1.83 -5.82
CA CYS A 15 -1.30 -3.09 -5.64
C CYS A 15 -2.80 -2.91 -5.43
N ASP A 16 -3.31 -1.68 -5.46
CA ASP A 16 -4.71 -1.30 -5.30
C ASP A 16 -5.40 -1.93 -4.09
N GLY A 17 -4.65 -2.12 -3.00
CA GLY A 17 -5.15 -2.76 -1.78
C GLY A 17 -5.09 -4.30 -1.75
N PHE A 18 -4.47 -4.96 -2.75
CA PHE A 18 -4.22 -6.40 -2.82
C PHE A 18 -2.73 -6.73 -2.63
N PRO A 19 -2.20 -6.63 -1.41
CA PRO A 19 -0.76 -6.62 -1.19
C PRO A 19 -0.10 -8.01 -1.20
N THR A 20 -0.88 -9.09 -1.19
CA THR A 20 -0.39 -10.47 -1.31
C THR A 20 -1.29 -11.24 -2.25
N VAL A 21 -0.69 -11.89 -3.25
CA VAL A 21 -1.40 -12.75 -4.20
C VAL A 21 -0.70 -14.09 -4.34
N HIS A 22 -1.45 -15.10 -4.77
CA HIS A 22 -0.94 -16.43 -5.07
C HIS A 22 -1.07 -16.70 -6.56
N ILE A 23 0.05 -16.90 -7.23
CA ILE A 23 0.12 -17.16 -8.67
C ILE A 23 0.33 -18.65 -8.86
N THR A 24 -0.51 -19.30 -9.67
CA THR A 24 -0.31 -20.70 -10.04
C THR A 24 0.90 -20.82 -10.97
N THR A 25 1.77 -21.80 -10.70
CA THR A 25 3.00 -22.01 -11.49
C THR A 25 2.79 -22.96 -12.68
N GLY A 26 1.56 -23.44 -12.88
CA GLY A 26 1.22 -24.45 -13.90
C GLY A 26 1.48 -25.90 -13.47
N HIS A 27 2.26 -26.13 -12.41
CA HIS A 27 2.55 -27.46 -11.90
C HIS A 27 1.59 -27.90 -10.79
N HIS A 28 1.44 -29.22 -10.65
CA HIS A 28 0.87 -29.83 -9.46
C HIS A 28 1.99 -30.39 -8.59
N ARG A 29 1.80 -30.34 -7.28
CA ARG A 29 2.63 -31.05 -6.30
C ARG A 29 2.31 -32.56 -6.36
N PRO A 30 3.17 -33.41 -5.79
CA PRO A 30 2.91 -34.86 -5.76
C PRO A 30 1.59 -35.27 -5.10
N ASP A 31 1.06 -34.42 -4.21
CA ASP A 31 -0.24 -34.60 -3.54
C ASP A 31 -1.45 -34.17 -4.41
N GLY A 32 -1.21 -33.74 -5.65
CA GLY A 32 -2.24 -33.25 -6.58
C GLY A 32 -2.63 -31.78 -6.41
N THR A 33 -2.11 -31.08 -5.39
CA THR A 33 -2.41 -29.65 -5.20
C THR A 33 -1.68 -28.78 -6.21
N ARG A 34 -2.23 -27.61 -6.55
CA ARG A 34 -1.56 -26.67 -7.46
C ARG A 34 -0.36 -26.01 -6.75
N ALA A 35 0.80 -26.06 -7.39
CA ALA A 35 1.97 -25.30 -6.94
C ALA A 35 1.73 -23.80 -7.19
N THR A 36 1.83 -23.00 -6.13
CA THR A 36 1.64 -21.56 -6.18
C THR A 36 2.87 -20.81 -5.67
N LEU A 37 3.13 -19.64 -6.25
CA LEU A 37 4.09 -18.67 -5.77
C LEU A 37 3.36 -17.56 -5.02
N ARG A 38 3.74 -17.32 -3.77
CA ARG A 38 3.25 -16.18 -2.99
C ARG A 38 4.08 -14.95 -3.35
N VAL A 39 3.43 -13.91 -3.86
CA VAL A 39 4.07 -12.63 -4.18
C VAL A 39 3.51 -11.56 -3.25
N THR A 40 4.39 -10.77 -2.65
CA THR A 40 4.03 -9.63 -1.79
C THR A 40 4.46 -8.33 -2.47
N CYS A 41 3.59 -7.32 -2.46
CA CYS A 41 3.89 -6.02 -3.02
C CYS A 41 5.11 -5.40 -2.30
N ARG A 42 6.16 -5.09 -3.07
CA ARG A 42 7.41 -4.53 -2.52
C ARG A 42 7.25 -3.09 -2.03
N THR A 43 6.28 -2.34 -2.54
CA THR A 43 6.07 -0.93 -2.19
C THR A 43 5.42 -0.77 -0.81
N CYS A 44 4.39 -1.55 -0.52
CA CYS A 44 3.70 -1.50 0.77
C CYS A 44 4.11 -2.62 1.73
N HIS A 45 5.02 -3.51 1.31
CA HIS A 45 5.53 -4.64 2.09
C HIS A 45 4.43 -5.52 2.71
N GLY A 46 3.32 -5.71 1.99
CA GLY A 46 2.23 -6.56 2.50
C GLY A 46 1.11 -5.81 3.22
N THR A 47 1.26 -4.52 3.54
CA THR A 47 0.27 -3.78 4.33
C THR A 47 -0.95 -3.32 3.53
N GLY A 48 -0.86 -3.26 2.20
CA GLY A 48 -1.91 -2.74 1.33
C GLY A 48 -2.08 -1.23 1.41
N LEU A 49 -1.30 -0.56 2.26
CA LEU A 49 -1.44 0.86 2.54
C LEU A 49 -0.10 1.58 2.38
N VAL A 50 -0.18 2.85 2.00
CA VAL A 50 0.95 3.79 2.07
C VAL A 50 0.60 4.92 3.03
N ARG A 51 1.61 5.41 3.76
CA ARG A 51 1.44 6.61 4.58
C ARG A 51 1.40 7.81 3.65
N LEU A 52 0.39 8.66 3.79
CA LEU A 52 0.45 9.98 3.19
C LEU A 52 1.44 10.81 4.00
N SER A 53 2.43 11.39 3.33
CA SER A 53 3.17 12.50 3.87
C SER A 53 2.17 13.61 4.19
N ALA A 54 2.33 14.27 5.35
CA ALA A 54 1.55 15.46 5.62
C ALA A 54 1.74 16.44 4.46
N PRO A 55 0.68 17.07 3.93
CA PRO A 55 0.85 18.08 2.92
C PRO A 55 1.79 19.15 3.49
N THR A 56 2.84 19.49 2.74
CA THR A 56 3.63 20.68 3.04
C THR A 56 2.65 21.84 3.15
N PRO A 57 2.60 22.57 4.27
CA PRO A 57 1.69 23.69 4.38
C PRO A 57 1.99 24.64 3.23
N LEU A 58 1.00 24.83 2.35
CA LEU A 58 1.07 25.87 1.33
C LEU A 58 1.20 27.19 2.08
N ALA A 59 2.31 27.90 1.87
CA ALA A 59 2.46 29.24 2.38
C ALA A 59 1.31 30.07 1.79
N SER A 60 0.39 30.56 2.63
CA SER A 60 -0.62 31.52 2.20
C SER A 60 0.10 32.74 1.62
N GLY A 61 0.06 32.89 0.30
CA GLY A 61 0.47 34.12 -0.35
C GLY A 61 -0.44 35.24 0.10
N ALA A 62 0.13 36.27 0.72
CA ALA A 62 -0.54 37.53 0.98
C ALA A 62 -1.00 38.12 -0.36
N ALA A 63 -2.32 38.26 -0.52
CA ALA A 63 -2.89 39.05 -1.61
C ALA A 63 -2.36 40.49 -1.48
N ARG A 64 -1.75 40.99 -2.56
CA ARG A 64 -1.41 42.40 -2.70
C ARG A 64 -2.67 43.14 -3.18
N ASP A 65 -2.99 44.18 -2.42
CA ASP A 65 -3.79 45.40 -2.65
C ASP A 65 -4.72 45.49 -3.88
#